data_AF-A0A1S1RI99-F1
#
_entry.id   AF-A0A1S1RI99-F1
#
_cell.length_a   1.000
_cell.length_b   1.000
_cell.length_c   1.000
_cell.angle_alpha   90.00
_cell.angle_beta   90.00
_cell.angle_gamma   90.00
#
_symmetry.space_group_name_H-M   'P 1'
#
loop_
_entity.id
_entity.type
_entity.pdbx_description
1 polymer ?
#
loop_
_entity_poly.entity_id
_entity_poly.type
_entity_poly.pdbx_seq_one_letter_code
_entity_poly.pdbx_strand_id
1 'polypeptide(L)'
;MSLSRAQTSGLVLCVLLGIADVVSLAGLGADDGPPAGVLLAGGILGLITLAGTVRRRTRGGLLTIVVSRVLSALLAIPVFFVDDAPDAAVPVSAVFLVLTAIALGLLAPALRHPQPVPAVS
;
A
#
# COMPACT_ATOMS: atom_id res chain seq x y z
N MET A 1 -12.40 -11.78 18.26
CA MET A 1 -10.96 -12.00 17.96
C MET A 1 -10.25 -10.66 17.86
N SER A 2 -9.25 -10.45 18.71
CA SER A 2 -8.34 -9.31 18.66
C SER A 2 -7.23 -9.56 17.64
N LEU A 3 -6.92 -8.58 16.80
CA LEU A 3 -5.71 -8.59 15.97
C LEU A 3 -4.47 -8.55 16.88
N SER A 4 -3.37 -9.15 16.45
CA SER A 4 -2.10 -8.95 17.17
C SER A 4 -1.64 -7.50 17.00
N ARG A 5 -0.87 -6.97 17.96
CA ARG A 5 -0.35 -5.59 17.88
C ARG A 5 0.43 -5.36 16.58
N ALA A 6 1.21 -6.35 16.14
CA ALA A 6 1.93 -6.30 14.87
C ALA A 6 0.98 -6.20 13.66
N GLN A 7 -0.09 -6.99 13.61
CA GLN A 7 -1.08 -6.94 12.53
C GLN A 7 -1.83 -5.60 12.52
N THR A 8 -2.17 -5.07 13.69
CA THR A 8 -2.78 -3.74 13.81
C THR A 8 -1.83 -2.67 13.28
N SER A 9 -0.55 -2.68 13.67
CA SER A 9 0.44 -1.74 13.15
C SER A 9 0.61 -1.84 11.64
N GLY A 10 0.68 -3.05 11.09
CA GLY A 10 0.76 -3.27 9.64
C GLY A 10 -0.46 -2.72 8.89
N LEU A 11 -1.68 -2.97 9.42
CA LEU A 11 -2.90 -2.41 8.85
C LEU A 11 -2.94 -0.88 8.91
N VAL A 12 -2.52 -0.28 10.03
CA VAL A 12 -2.43 1.17 10.19
C VAL A 12 -1.46 1.76 9.16
N LEU A 13 -0.28 1.15 8.98
CA LEU A 13 0.66 1.58 7.95
C LEU A 13 0.06 1.48 6.54
N CYS A 14 -0.63 0.38 6.20
CA CYS A 14 -1.30 0.26 4.91
C CYS A 14 -2.38 1.33 4.70
N VAL A 15 -3.15 1.68 5.74
CA VAL A 15 -4.15 2.75 5.67
C VAL A 15 -3.47 4.10 5.43
N LEU A 16 -2.42 4.42 6.19
CA LEU A 16 -1.70 5.69 6.04
C LEU A 16 -1.06 5.81 4.65
N LEU A 17 -0.43 4.74 4.16
CA LEU A 17 0.12 4.69 2.81
C LEU A 17 -0.97 4.81 1.74
N GLY A 18 -2.11 4.13 1.92
CA GLY A 18 -3.24 4.24 0.99
C GLY A 18 -3.87 5.64 0.96
N ILE A 19 -3.92 6.34 2.11
CA ILE A 19 -4.32 7.75 2.17
C ILE A 19 -3.29 8.61 1.44
N ALA A 20 -2.00 8.40 1.68
CA ALA A 20 -0.95 9.17 1.03
C ALA A 20 -0.96 9.00 -0.50
N ASP A 21 -1.22 7.79 -0.99
CA ASP A 21 -1.44 7.51 -2.41
C ASP A 21 -2.61 8.36 -2.97
N VAL A 22 -3.74 8.46 -2.25
CA VAL A 22 -4.88 9.29 -2.65
C VAL A 22 -4.54 10.78 -2.60
N VAL A 23 -3.84 11.24 -1.56
CA VAL A 23 -3.41 12.64 -1.42
C VAL A 23 -2.44 13.03 -2.53
N SER A 24 -1.64 12.10 -3.05
CA SER A 24 -0.72 12.36 -4.17
C SER A 24 -1.42 12.88 -5.43
N LEU A 25 -2.72 12.57 -5.61
CA LEU A 25 -3.53 13.10 -6.71
C LEU A 25 -3.64 14.63 -6.69
N ALA A 26 -3.44 15.27 -5.53
CA ALA A 26 -3.38 16.74 -5.43
C ALA A 26 -2.20 17.34 -6.21
N GLY A 27 -1.18 16.53 -6.56
CA GLY A 27 -0.08 16.94 -7.43
C GLY A 27 -0.37 16.88 -8.93
N LEU A 28 -1.58 16.48 -9.35
CA LEU A 28 -1.96 16.47 -10.76
C LEU A 28 -1.91 17.89 -11.34
N GLY A 29 -1.19 18.04 -12.44
CA GLY A 29 -1.01 19.33 -13.11
C GLY A 29 0.06 20.22 -12.51
N ALA A 30 0.87 19.73 -11.57
CA ALA A 30 2.10 20.40 -11.16
C ALA A 30 3.15 20.35 -12.29
N ASP A 31 3.79 21.48 -12.57
CA ASP A 31 4.72 21.64 -13.70
C ASP A 31 5.91 20.64 -13.64
N ASP A 32 6.45 20.39 -12.45
CA ASP A 32 7.55 19.44 -12.21
C ASP A 32 7.07 18.18 -11.45
N GLY A 33 5.78 17.84 -11.59
CA GLY A 33 5.18 16.70 -10.89
C GLY A 33 5.48 15.34 -11.55
N PRO A 34 5.31 14.23 -10.82
CA PRO A 34 5.33 12.89 -11.43
C PRO A 34 4.31 12.78 -12.58
N PRO A 35 4.56 11.91 -13.59
CA PRO A 35 3.64 11.75 -14.70
C PRO A 35 2.22 11.44 -14.22
N ALA A 36 1.21 12.10 -14.82
CA ALA A 36 -0.19 11.98 -14.38
C ALA A 36 -0.68 10.52 -14.30
N GLY A 37 -0.21 9.65 -15.21
CA GLY A 37 -0.53 8.22 -15.17
C GLY A 37 -0.05 7.50 -13.90
N VAL A 38 1.12 7.88 -13.37
CA VAL A 38 1.67 7.33 -12.11
C VAL A 38 0.83 7.78 -10.92
N LEU A 39 0.49 9.08 -10.86
CA LEU A 39 -0.36 9.63 -9.81
C LEU A 39 -1.75 8.98 -9.81
N LEU A 40 -2.37 8.85 -10.98
CA LEU A 40 -3.68 8.19 -11.12
C LEU A 40 -3.64 6.72 -10.71
N ALA A 41 -2.64 5.95 -11.18
CA ALA A 41 -2.49 4.56 -10.82
C ALA A 41 -2.23 4.38 -9.31
N GLY A 42 -1.36 5.22 -8.73
CA GLY A 42 -1.11 5.28 -7.30
C GLY A 42 -2.39 5.56 -6.51
N GLY A 43 -3.12 6.63 -6.84
CA GLY A 43 -4.37 7.00 -6.18
C GLY A 43 -5.43 5.90 -6.24
N ILE A 44 -5.60 5.23 -7.39
CA ILE A 44 -6.52 4.08 -7.52
C ILE A 44 -6.10 2.93 -6.60
N LEU A 45 -4.81 2.58 -6.57
CA LEU A 45 -4.30 1.53 -5.69
C LEU A 45 -4.44 1.91 -4.21
N GLY A 46 -4.29 3.19 -3.87
CA GLY A 46 -4.61 3.75 -2.56
C GLY A 46 -6.06 3.49 -2.17
N LEU A 47 -7.02 3.81 -3.04
CA LEU A 47 -8.44 3.53 -2.83
C LEU A 47 -8.73 2.03 -2.68
N ILE A 48 -8.11 1.18 -3.50
CA ILE A 48 -8.23 -0.28 -3.41
C ILE A 48 -7.70 -0.78 -2.06
N THR A 49 -6.58 -0.25 -1.59
CA THR A 49 -5.99 -0.57 -0.29
C THR A 49 -6.98 -0.23 0.84
N LEU A 50 -7.57 0.98 0.80
CA LEU A 50 -8.55 1.43 1.78
C LEU A 50 -9.83 0.58 1.74
N ALA A 51 -10.34 0.26 0.56
CA ALA A 51 -11.49 -0.64 0.42
C ALA A 51 -11.21 -2.04 1.00
N GLY A 52 -9.99 -2.56 0.80
CA GLY A 52 -9.56 -3.82 1.40
C GLY A 52 -9.62 -3.83 2.93
N THR A 53 -9.40 -2.68 3.58
CA THR A 53 -9.41 -2.56 5.05
C THR A 53 -10.80 -2.75 5.67
N VAL A 54 -11.86 -2.47 4.91
CA VAL A 54 -13.25 -2.76 5.32
C VAL A 54 -13.44 -4.25 5.52
N ARG A 55 -12.80 -5.07 4.69
CA ARG A 55 -12.84 -6.54 4.74
C ARG A 55 -11.57 -7.16 5.33
N ARG A 56 -10.80 -6.42 6.14
CA ARG A 56 -9.51 -6.85 6.73
C ARG A 56 -9.53 -8.16 7.54
N ARG A 57 -10.71 -8.65 7.91
CA ARG A 57 -10.87 -9.93 8.62
C ARG A 57 -11.04 -11.13 7.69
N THR A 58 -11.21 -10.91 6.39
CA THR A 58 -11.30 -11.98 5.39
C THR A 58 -9.98 -12.13 4.65
N ARG A 59 -9.70 -13.34 4.16
CA ARG A 59 -8.52 -13.57 3.31
C ARG A 59 -8.53 -12.70 2.06
N GLY A 60 -9.72 -12.52 1.46
CA GLY A 60 -9.90 -11.66 0.30
C GLY A 60 -9.48 -10.22 0.59
N GLY A 61 -9.94 -9.63 1.70
CA GLY A 61 -9.56 -8.25 2.07
C GLY A 61 -8.07 -8.10 2.36
N LEU A 62 -7.46 -9.06 3.07
CA LEU A 62 -6.02 -9.06 3.33
C LEU A 62 -5.20 -9.20 2.04
N LEU A 63 -5.59 -10.10 1.14
CA LEU A 63 -4.95 -10.26 -0.17
C LEU A 63 -5.08 -8.99 -1.02
N THR A 64 -6.25 -8.36 -1.04
CA THR A 64 -6.44 -7.08 -1.75
C THR A 64 -5.48 -6.01 -1.25
N ILE A 65 -5.32 -5.84 0.07
CA ILE A 65 -4.37 -4.89 0.65
C ILE A 65 -2.94 -5.21 0.23
N VAL A 66 -2.54 -6.48 0.35
CA VAL A 66 -1.17 -6.90 0.05
C VAL A 66 -0.83 -6.72 -1.43
N VAL A 67 -1.70 -7.18 -2.32
CA VAL A 67 -1.50 -7.07 -3.77
C VAL A 67 -1.47 -5.62 -4.21
N SER A 68 -2.42 -4.79 -3.75
CA SER A 68 -2.43 -3.36 -4.08
C SER A 68 -1.16 -2.65 -3.59
N ARG A 69 -0.67 -2.98 -2.39
CA ARG A 69 0.59 -2.43 -1.89
C ARG A 69 1.82 -2.86 -2.68
N VAL A 70 1.89 -4.12 -3.11
CA VAL A 70 2.98 -4.59 -3.98
C VAL A 70 2.94 -3.84 -5.32
N LEU A 71 1.76 -3.68 -5.92
CA LEU A 71 1.61 -2.90 -7.15
C LEU A 71 2.00 -1.42 -6.96
N SER A 72 1.61 -0.79 -5.84
CA SER A 72 2.04 0.59 -5.53
C SER A 72 3.56 0.68 -5.38
N ALA A 73 4.20 -0.31 -4.75
CA ALA A 73 5.66 -0.35 -4.65
C ALA A 73 6.32 -0.48 -6.02
N LEU A 74 5.79 -1.32 -6.91
CA LEU A 74 6.31 -1.47 -8.27
C LEU A 74 6.22 -0.19 -9.09
N LEU A 75 5.16 0.62 -8.91
CA LEU A 75 5.02 1.92 -9.56
C LEU A 75 6.09 2.93 -9.13
N ALA A 76 6.66 2.78 -7.93
CA ALA A 76 7.71 3.65 -7.42
C ALA A 76 9.11 3.27 -7.96
N ILE A 77 9.31 2.07 -8.49
CA ILE A 77 10.64 1.59 -8.93
C ILE A 77 11.24 2.42 -10.08
N PRO A 78 10.49 2.84 -11.12
CA PRO A 78 11.07 3.59 -12.24
C PRO A 78 11.76 4.90 -11.83
N VAL A 79 11.33 5.55 -10.74
CA VAL A 79 11.89 6.84 -10.29
C VAL A 79 13.39 6.77 -9.96
N PHE A 80 13.90 5.57 -9.63
CA PHE A 80 15.31 5.36 -9.30
C PHE A 80 16.22 5.27 -10.53
N PHE A 81 15.63 5.22 -11.73
CA PHE A 81 16.33 5.04 -12.99
C PHE A 81 16.16 6.22 -13.94
N VAL A 82 15.41 7.25 -13.53
CA VAL A 82 15.19 8.46 -14.33
C VAL A 82 16.06 9.58 -13.75
N ASP A 83 16.97 10.11 -14.56
CA ASP A 83 17.89 11.17 -14.16
C ASP A 83 17.19 12.52 -13.97
N ASP A 84 16.07 12.73 -14.66
CA ASP A 84 15.26 13.97 -14.62
C ASP A 84 14.16 13.94 -13.54
N ALA A 85 14.30 13.10 -12.50
CA ALA A 85 13.34 13.06 -11.41
C ALA A 85 13.52 14.27 -10.47
N PRO A 86 12.43 14.85 -9.92
CA PRO A 86 12.53 15.91 -8.91
C PRO A 86 13.40 15.48 -7.72
N ASP A 87 14.17 16.41 -7.14
CA ASP A 87 15.15 16.13 -6.06
C ASP A 87 14.55 15.35 -4.88
N ALA A 88 13.29 15.61 -4.55
CA ALA A 88 12.58 14.94 -3.46
C ALA A 88 11.94 13.60 -3.87
N ALA A 89 11.78 13.30 -5.16
CA ALA A 89 11.04 12.14 -5.64
C ALA A 89 11.72 10.82 -5.24
N VAL A 90 13.03 10.73 -5.39
CA VAL A 90 13.84 9.55 -5.00
C VAL A 90 13.76 9.26 -3.50
N PRO A 91 14.10 10.20 -2.59
CA PRO A 91 14.05 9.92 -1.14
C PRO A 91 12.63 9.65 -0.65
N VAL A 92 11.61 10.35 -1.16
CA VAL A 92 10.20 10.08 -0.81
C VAL A 92 9.81 8.67 -1.25
N SER A 93 10.12 8.28 -2.48
CA SER A 93 9.81 6.94 -2.99
C SER A 93 10.53 5.84 -2.21
N ALA A 94 11.78 6.08 -1.81
CA ALA A 94 12.53 5.15 -0.96
C ALA A 94 11.85 4.93 0.40
N VAL A 95 11.41 6.01 1.05
CA VAL A 95 10.66 5.94 2.32
C VAL A 95 9.37 5.14 2.14
N PHE A 96 8.60 5.40 1.08
CA PHE A 96 7.36 4.67 0.80
C PHE A 96 7.61 3.18 0.54
N LEU A 97 8.67 2.82 -0.18
CA LEU A 97 9.06 1.43 -0.39
C LEU A 97 9.40 0.72 0.92
N VAL A 98 10.22 1.35 1.77
CA VAL A 98 10.60 0.80 3.07
C VAL A 98 9.38 0.62 3.97
N LEU A 99 8.52 1.63 4.08
CA LEU A 99 7.28 1.54 4.87
C LEU A 99 6.35 0.46 4.33
N THR A 100 6.27 0.30 3.01
CA THR A 100 5.49 -0.76 2.37
C THR A 100 6.04 -2.13 2.75
N ALA A 101 7.36 -2.33 2.66
CA ALA A 101 8.01 -3.58 3.03
C ALA A 101 7.76 -3.93 4.51
N ILE A 102 7.86 -2.94 5.41
CA ILE A 102 7.55 -3.10 6.84
C ILE A 102 6.08 -3.51 7.02
N ALA A 103 5.14 -2.82 6.39
CA ALA A 103 3.72 -3.12 6.50
C ALA A 103 3.40 -4.55 6.02
N LEU A 104 3.99 -4.97 4.89
CA LEU A 104 3.84 -6.33 4.37
C LEU A 104 4.47 -7.38 5.29
N GLY A 105 5.66 -7.11 5.86
CA GLY A 105 6.30 -7.97 6.84
C GLY A 105 5.45 -8.18 8.10
N LEU A 106 4.82 -7.11 8.59
CA LEU A 106 3.90 -7.15 9.73
C LEU A 106 2.61 -7.93 9.42
N LEU A 107 2.16 -7.93 8.17
CA LEU A 107 0.97 -8.65 7.72
C LEU A 107 1.24 -10.11 7.29
N ALA A 108 2.49 -10.46 6.98
CA ALA A 108 2.87 -11.79 6.49
C ALA A 108 2.38 -12.95 7.38
N PRO A 109 2.42 -12.88 8.72
CA PRO A 109 1.89 -13.95 9.57
C PRO A 109 0.39 -14.20 9.39
N ALA A 110 -0.39 -13.15 9.11
CA ALA A 110 -1.83 -13.25 8.89
C ALA A 110 -2.19 -14.02 7.61
N LEU A 111 -1.29 -14.03 6.62
CA LEU A 111 -1.46 -14.77 5.38
C LEU A 111 -1.05 -16.24 5.51
N ARG A 112 -0.06 -16.53 6.38
CA ARG A 112 0.49 -17.88 6.60
C ARG A 112 -0.39 -18.78 7.46
N HIS A 113 -1.24 -18.21 8.32
CA HIS A 113 -2.16 -18.97 9.16
C HIS A 113 -3.62 -18.84 8.70
N PRO A 114 -4.06 -19.73 7.80
CA PRO A 114 -5.47 -20.07 7.58
C PRO A 114 -6.31 -20.04 8.86
N GLN A 115 -7.35 -19.20 8.90
CA GLN A 115 -8.42 -19.37 9.89
C GLN A 115 -9.06 -20.77 9.68
N PRO A 116 -9.27 -21.57 10.73
CA PRO A 116 -10.03 -22.82 10.64
C PRO A 116 -11.43 -22.54 10.07
N VAL A 117 -11.87 -23.36 9.11
CA VAL A 117 -13.26 -23.34 8.64
C VAL A 117 -14.15 -23.72 9.84
N PRO A 118 -15.17 -22.94 10.20
CA PRO A 118 -16.08 -23.32 11.28
C PRO A 118 -16.73 -24.66 10.90
N ALA A 119 -16.53 -25.67 11.75
CA ALA A 119 -17.19 -26.95 11.60
C ALA A 119 -18.70 -26.70 11.61
N VAL A 120 -19.37 -27.02 10.49
CA VAL A 120 -20.82 -26.99 10.39
C VAL A 120 -21.34 -28.11 11.29
N SER A 121 -22.05 -27.74 12.36
CA SER A 121 -22.79 -28.65 13.23
C SER A 121 -24.20 -28.89 12.70
#